data_AF-A0A953Q614-F1
#
_entry.id   AF-A0A953Q614-F1
#
_cell.length_a   1.000
_cell.length_b   1.000
_cell.length_c   1.000
_cell.angle_alpha   90.00
_cell.angle_beta   90.00
_cell.angle_gamma   90.00
#
_symmetry.space_group_name_H-M   'P 1'
#
loop_
_entity.id
_entity.type
_entity.pdbx_description
1 polymer ?
#
loop_
_entity_poly.entity_id
_entity_poly.type
_entity_poly.pdbx_seq_one_letter_code
_entity_poly.pdbx_strand_id
1 'polypeptide(L)'
;MQTLGISDSTPRTESRLKSLFWPSIQTGSDVDYLGAQGYWVCTVVSVLSFVFLVVSGQPISGIFVLLFYYLGGVGVRERSRYAATVVLLAYVGDTLETGLGVLRVLIGALLLSNLRATWIASRWKPASEEAILPPRLSETWADKLADRLPMWLWPKVRIAYYVFSVCFLVVLALGLAIILRRRG
;
A
#
# COMPACT_ATOMS: atom_id res chain seq x y z
N MET A 1 15.56 -10.10 -45.18
CA MET A 1 15.08 -9.07 -44.24
C MET A 1 13.96 -9.70 -43.41
N GLN A 2 14.28 -10.19 -42.21
CA GLN A 2 13.32 -10.73 -41.26
C GLN A 2 12.56 -9.57 -40.62
N THR A 3 11.25 -9.54 -40.87
CA THR A 3 10.30 -8.67 -40.17
C THR A 3 10.22 -9.10 -38.70
N LEU A 4 10.38 -8.12 -37.81
CA LEU A 4 10.36 -8.25 -36.36
C LEU A 4 9.24 -9.18 -35.87
N GLY A 5 9.64 -10.16 -35.04
CA GLY A 5 8.78 -11.10 -34.33
C GLY A 5 7.80 -10.43 -33.38
N ILE A 6 6.74 -9.85 -33.93
CA ILE A 6 5.47 -9.62 -33.24
C ILE A 6 4.71 -10.95 -33.30
N SER A 7 5.05 -11.88 -32.40
CA SER A 7 4.16 -12.95 -31.91
C SER A 7 4.95 -13.85 -30.99
N ASP A 8 5.03 -13.46 -29.72
CA ASP A 8 4.99 -14.41 -28.61
C ASP A 8 4.29 -13.70 -27.46
N SER A 9 2.97 -13.56 -27.63
CA SER A 9 2.09 -13.38 -26.48
C SER A 9 2.13 -14.70 -25.71
N THR A 10 3.13 -14.88 -24.85
CA THR A 10 3.12 -15.93 -23.83
C THR A 10 1.75 -15.86 -23.15
N PRO A 11 0.90 -16.90 -23.25
CA PRO A 11 -0.38 -16.87 -22.58
C PRO A 11 -0.08 -16.80 -21.09
N ARG A 12 -0.42 -15.69 -20.43
CA ARG A 12 -0.48 -15.64 -18.97
C ARG A 12 -1.59 -16.60 -18.55
N THR A 13 -1.25 -17.88 -18.38
CA THR A 13 -2.10 -18.94 -17.80
C THR A 13 -2.29 -18.77 -16.29
N GLU A 14 -1.94 -17.60 -15.74
CA GLU A 14 -2.36 -17.24 -14.40
C GLU A 14 -3.75 -16.60 -14.45
N SER A 15 -4.68 -17.18 -13.70
CA SER A 15 -5.95 -16.54 -13.38
C SER A 15 -5.70 -15.08 -12.98
N ARG A 16 -6.39 -14.12 -13.62
CA ARG A 16 -6.23 -12.68 -13.33
C ARG A 16 -6.39 -12.37 -11.84
N LEU A 17 -7.26 -13.12 -11.15
CA LEU A 17 -7.45 -13.04 -9.70
C LEU A 17 -6.22 -13.52 -8.93
N LYS A 18 -5.57 -14.61 -9.37
CA LYS A 18 -4.30 -15.06 -8.80
C LYS A 18 -3.22 -14.00 -9.00
N SER A 19 -3.11 -13.40 -10.19
CA SER A 19 -2.12 -12.35 -10.44
C SER A 19 -2.38 -11.08 -9.59
N LEU A 20 -3.65 -10.81 -9.27
CA LEU A 20 -4.04 -9.63 -8.51
C LEU A 20 -3.82 -9.80 -6.99
N PHE A 21 -4.24 -10.94 -6.42
CA PHE A 21 -4.14 -11.19 -4.98
C PHE A 21 -2.86 -11.90 -4.56
N TRP A 22 -2.23 -12.62 -5.48
CA TRP A 22 -1.06 -13.45 -5.21
C TRP A 22 -0.08 -13.50 -6.41
N PRO A 23 0.45 -12.35 -6.84
CA PRO A 23 1.41 -12.29 -7.94
C PRO A 23 2.66 -13.12 -7.64
N SER A 24 3.19 -13.78 -8.67
CA SER A 24 4.56 -14.29 -8.64
C SER A 24 5.52 -13.09 -8.70
N ILE A 25 6.31 -12.89 -7.65
CA ILE A 25 7.28 -11.80 -7.58
C ILE A 25 8.64 -12.39 -7.98
N GLN A 26 9.04 -12.14 -9.21
CA GLN A 26 10.30 -12.64 -9.77
C GLN A 26 11.28 -11.53 -10.11
N THR A 27 10.78 -10.32 -10.34
CA THR A 27 11.60 -9.20 -10.83
C THR A 27 11.37 -7.90 -10.07
N GLY A 28 12.34 -6.99 -10.15
CA GLY A 28 12.25 -5.64 -9.59
C GLY A 28 11.09 -4.83 -10.15
N SER A 29 10.70 -5.07 -11.41
CA SER A 29 9.53 -4.45 -12.02
C SER A 29 8.22 -4.91 -11.39
N ASP A 30 8.10 -6.19 -10.97
CA ASP A 30 6.89 -6.68 -10.29
C ASP A 30 6.73 -6.00 -8.94
N VAL A 31 7.84 -5.84 -8.20
CA VAL A 31 7.85 -5.14 -6.91
C VAL A 31 7.55 -3.66 -7.08
N ASP A 32 8.09 -3.02 -8.12
CA ASP A 32 7.84 -1.60 -8.39
C ASP A 32 6.36 -1.36 -8.75
N TYR A 33 5.80 -2.20 -9.62
CA TYR A 33 4.38 -2.17 -9.97
C TYR A 33 3.49 -2.36 -8.75
N LEU A 34 3.78 -3.36 -7.91
CA LEU A 34 3.02 -3.59 -6.69
C LEU A 34 3.15 -2.40 -5.74
N GLY A 35 4.34 -1.84 -5.54
CA GLY A 35 4.55 -0.66 -4.71
C GLY A 35 3.77 0.58 -5.21
N ALA A 36 3.69 0.78 -6.52
CA ALA A 36 2.86 1.83 -7.12
C ALA A 36 1.36 1.56 -6.93
N GLN A 37 0.92 0.32 -7.10
CA GLN A 37 -0.46 -0.08 -6.82
C GLN A 37 -0.81 0.13 -5.34
N GLY A 38 0.05 -0.28 -4.41
CA GLY A 38 -0.12 -0.07 -2.97
C GLY A 38 -0.22 1.40 -2.60
N TYR A 39 0.62 2.25 -3.20
CA TYR A 39 0.55 3.70 -3.05
C TYR A 39 -0.81 4.26 -3.47
N TRP A 40 -1.31 3.88 -4.65
CA TRP A 40 -2.60 4.36 -5.15
C TRP A 40 -3.77 3.85 -4.32
N VAL A 41 -3.75 2.58 -3.92
CA VAL A 41 -4.77 2.00 -3.02
C VAL A 41 -4.81 2.78 -1.70
N CYS A 42 -3.66 3.02 -1.07
CA CYS A 42 -3.58 3.79 0.17
C CYS A 42 -4.06 5.23 -0.02
N THR A 43 -3.69 5.88 -1.13
CA THR A 43 -4.13 7.24 -1.45
C THR A 43 -5.65 7.31 -1.61
N VAL A 44 -6.25 6.41 -2.38
CA VAL A 44 -7.71 6.36 -2.57
C VAL A 44 -8.44 6.11 -1.24
N VAL A 45 -7.97 5.13 -0.45
CA VAL A 45 -8.53 4.84 0.88
C VAL A 45 -8.43 6.07 1.78
N SER A 46 -7.29 6.77 1.79
CA SER A 46 -7.08 7.96 2.61
C SER A 46 -8.05 9.09 2.27
N VAL A 47 -8.24 9.38 0.98
CA VAL A 47 -9.11 10.46 0.50
C VAL A 47 -10.58 10.13 0.74
N LEU A 48 -11.02 8.91 0.39
CA LEU A 48 -12.41 8.50 0.61
C LEU A 48 -12.77 8.49 2.10
N SER A 49 -11.86 8.00 2.95
CA SER A 49 -12.06 7.98 4.40
C SER A 49 -12.12 9.40 4.97
N PHE A 50 -11.25 10.30 4.48
CA PHE A 50 -11.29 11.71 4.87
C PHE A 50 -12.61 12.37 4.53
N VAL A 51 -13.08 12.22 3.28
CA VAL A 51 -14.36 12.79 2.84
C VAL A 51 -15.51 12.26 3.70
N PHE A 52 -15.54 10.95 3.94
CA PHE A 52 -16.56 10.34 4.78
C PHE A 52 -16.55 10.89 6.22
N LEU A 53 -15.38 11.02 6.84
CA LEU A 53 -15.25 11.53 8.21
C LEU A 53 -15.58 13.02 8.32
N VAL A 54 -15.22 13.82 7.31
CA VAL A 54 -15.60 15.24 7.24
C VAL A 54 -17.11 15.40 7.14
N VAL A 55 -17.76 14.65 6.23
CA VAL A 55 -19.23 14.68 6.08
C VAL A 55 -19.94 14.17 7.33
N SER A 56 -19.33 13.22 8.05
CA SER A 56 -19.85 12.70 9.32
C SER A 56 -19.61 13.61 10.53
N GLY A 57 -19.07 14.82 10.33
CA GLY A 57 -18.85 15.81 11.39
C GLY A 57 -17.59 15.59 12.24
N GLN A 58 -16.67 14.73 11.79
CA GLN A 58 -15.42 14.41 12.48
C GLN A 58 -14.17 14.82 11.66
N PRO A 59 -14.01 16.11 11.31
CA PRO A 59 -12.94 16.54 10.41
C PRO A 59 -11.54 16.30 11.00
N ILE A 60 -11.38 16.41 12.32
CA ILE A 60 -10.10 16.20 13.01
C ILE A 60 -9.65 14.74 12.85
N SER A 61 -10.52 13.77 13.15
CA SER A 61 -10.26 12.34 12.93
C SER A 61 -9.96 12.06 11.46
N GLY A 62 -10.71 12.70 10.56
CA GLY A 62 -10.47 12.65 9.11
C GLY A 62 -9.04 13.01 8.74
N ILE A 63 -8.51 14.12 9.26
CA ILE A 63 -7.14 14.57 8.97
C ILE A 63 -6.12 13.52 9.43
N PHE A 64 -6.29 12.95 10.63
CA PHE A 64 -5.38 11.92 11.12
C PHE A 64 -5.41 10.66 10.26
N VAL A 65 -6.60 10.20 9.85
CA VAL A 65 -6.77 9.05 8.96
C VAL A 65 -6.16 9.31 7.57
N LEU A 66 -6.39 10.50 7.02
CA LEU A 66 -5.80 10.94 5.76
C LEU A 66 -4.27 10.86 5.83
N LEU A 67 -3.68 11.50 6.84
CA LEU A 67 -2.23 11.52 7.03
C LEU A 67 -1.67 10.11 7.25
N PHE A 68 -2.35 9.27 8.04
CA PHE A 68 -1.91 7.91 8.34
C PHE A 68 -1.83 7.04 7.08
N TYR A 69 -2.91 6.99 6.29
CA TYR A 69 -2.94 6.16 5.09
C TYR A 69 -2.13 6.76 3.94
N TYR A 70 -2.13 8.08 3.76
CA TYR A 70 -1.35 8.72 2.70
C TYR A 70 0.16 8.55 2.90
N LEU A 71 0.67 8.90 4.10
CA LEU A 71 2.09 8.72 4.42
C LEU A 71 2.48 7.23 4.49
N GLY A 72 1.54 6.37 4.92
CA GLY A 72 1.69 4.92 4.82
C GLY A 72 1.89 4.44 3.39
N GLY A 73 1.05 4.92 2.46
CA GLY A 73 1.16 4.64 1.02
C GLY A 73 2.49 5.12 0.43
N VAL A 74 2.95 6.32 0.82
CA VAL A 74 4.29 6.82 0.48
C VAL A 74 5.39 5.87 0.97
N GLY A 75 5.27 5.36 2.20
CA GLY A 75 6.20 4.36 2.73
C GLY A 75 6.14 3.01 2.00
N VAL A 76 4.95 2.58 1.56
CA VAL A 76 4.78 1.36 0.74
C VAL A 76 5.48 1.51 -0.61
N ARG A 77 5.35 2.68 -1.28
CA ARG A 77 6.07 2.97 -2.53
C ARG A 77 7.59 2.85 -2.36
N GLU A 78 8.10 3.35 -1.24
CA GLU A 78 9.51 3.27 -0.87
C GLU A 78 9.91 1.94 -0.21
N ARG A 79 9.06 0.91 -0.35
CA ARG A 79 9.33 -0.47 0.09
C ARG A 79 9.65 -0.60 1.58
N SER A 80 9.10 0.30 2.40
CA SER A 80 9.21 0.22 3.86
C SER A 80 8.33 -0.90 4.41
N ARG A 81 8.96 -2.00 4.84
CA ARG A 81 8.29 -3.14 5.51
C ARG A 81 7.42 -2.68 6.69
N TYR A 82 7.95 -1.73 7.47
CA TYR A 82 7.22 -1.17 8.60
C TYR A 82 5.92 -0.49 8.15
N ALA A 83 5.99 0.39 7.13
CA ALA A 83 4.82 1.12 6.64
C ALA A 83 3.75 0.17 6.09
N ALA A 84 4.17 -0.82 5.28
CA ALA A 84 3.26 -1.84 4.76
C ALA A 84 2.58 -2.64 5.89
N THR A 85 3.32 -2.95 6.96
CA THR A 85 2.78 -3.70 8.12
C THR A 85 1.75 -2.88 8.88
N VAL A 86 2.09 -1.64 9.26
CA VAL A 86 1.18 -0.81 10.08
C VAL A 86 -0.08 -0.42 9.32
N VAL A 87 0.02 -0.14 8.01
CA VAL A 87 -1.14 0.15 7.17
C VAL A 87 -2.07 -1.07 7.08
N LEU A 88 -1.52 -2.27 6.88
CA LEU A 88 -2.32 -3.50 6.85
C LEU A 88 -2.99 -3.75 8.20
N LEU A 89 -2.27 -3.60 9.32
CA LEU A 89 -2.83 -3.81 10.66
C LEU A 89 -3.95 -2.81 10.97
N ALA A 90 -3.76 -1.53 10.68
CA ALA A 90 -4.80 -0.52 10.87
C ALA A 90 -6.03 -0.81 10.00
N TYR A 91 -5.82 -1.24 8.76
CA TYR A 91 -6.91 -1.57 7.84
C TYR A 91 -7.72 -2.79 8.30
N VAL A 92 -7.03 -3.82 8.78
CA VAL A 92 -7.68 -5.01 9.37
C VAL A 92 -8.46 -4.62 10.62
N GLY A 93 -7.88 -3.80 11.51
CA GLY A 93 -8.57 -3.31 12.70
C GLY A 93 -9.86 -2.56 12.37
N ASP A 94 -9.81 -1.60 11.44
CA ASP A 94 -10.99 -0.88 10.95
C ASP A 94 -12.04 -1.83 10.34
N THR A 95 -11.61 -2.83 9.58
CA THR A 95 -12.50 -3.84 8.99
C THR A 95 -13.18 -4.71 10.06
N LEU A 96 -12.50 -5.01 11.17
CA LEU A 96 -13.10 -5.75 12.28
C LEU A 96 -14.16 -4.92 13.02
N GLU A 97 -13.98 -3.60 13.13
CA GLU A 97 -14.94 -2.71 13.78
C GLU A 97 -16.21 -2.52 12.94
N THR A 98 -16.04 -2.27 11.65
CA THR A 98 -17.10 -1.88 10.71
C THR A 98 -17.76 -3.06 9.99
N GLY A 99 -17.10 -4.22 9.96
CA GLY A 99 -17.61 -5.46 9.38
C GLY A 99 -16.99 -5.84 8.03
N LEU A 100 -17.24 -7.09 7.62
CA LEU A 100 -16.77 -7.63 6.35
C LEU A 100 -17.61 -7.10 5.18
N GLY A 101 -16.94 -6.53 4.19
CA GLY A 101 -17.53 -6.13 2.92
C GLY A 101 -16.64 -6.55 1.76
N VAL A 102 -17.22 -6.83 0.59
CA VAL A 102 -16.46 -7.30 -0.59
C VAL A 102 -15.31 -6.36 -0.91
N LEU A 103 -15.58 -5.05 -1.02
CA LEU A 103 -14.55 -4.05 -1.28
C LEU A 103 -13.44 -4.05 -0.23
N ARG A 104 -13.78 -4.27 1.05
CA ARG A 104 -12.81 -4.31 2.14
C ARG A 104 -11.90 -5.53 2.06
N VAL A 105 -12.47 -6.68 1.74
CA VAL A 105 -11.69 -7.91 1.51
C VAL A 105 -10.75 -7.74 0.32
N LEU A 106 -11.23 -7.13 -0.77
CA LEU A 106 -10.40 -6.86 -1.95
C LEU A 106 -9.22 -5.94 -1.62
N ILE A 107 -9.46 -4.82 -0.93
CA ILE A 107 -8.40 -3.88 -0.53
C ILE A 107 -7.43 -4.55 0.45
N GLY A 108 -7.94 -5.30 1.43
CA GLY A 108 -7.11 -6.03 2.39
C GLY A 108 -6.17 -7.04 1.70
N ALA A 109 -6.68 -7.76 0.70
CA ALA A 109 -5.88 -8.68 -0.08
C ALA A 109 -4.81 -7.97 -0.94
N LEU A 110 -5.13 -6.80 -1.50
CA LEU A 110 -4.15 -5.96 -2.20
C LEU A 110 -3.05 -5.44 -1.26
N LEU A 111 -3.40 -4.99 -0.06
CA LEU A 111 -2.44 -4.56 0.95
C LEU A 111 -1.56 -5.72 1.44
N LEU A 112 -2.13 -6.91 1.58
CA LEU A 112 -1.38 -8.13 1.93
C LEU A 112 -0.38 -8.52 0.84
N SER A 113 -0.79 -8.45 -0.43
CA SER A 113 0.09 -8.67 -1.59
C SER A 113 1.26 -7.70 -1.59
N ASN A 114 0.99 -6.42 -1.29
CA ASN A 114 2.02 -5.38 -1.12
C ASN A 114 3.01 -5.67 0.02
N LEU A 115 2.50 -6.04 1.19
CA LEU A 115 3.35 -6.43 2.32
C LEU A 115 4.26 -7.60 1.94
N ARG A 116 3.71 -8.62 1.28
CA ARG A 116 4.50 -9.76 0.77
C ARG A 116 5.57 -9.32 -0.22
N ALA A 117 5.24 -8.44 -1.16
CA ALA A 117 6.19 -7.92 -2.15
C ALA A 117 7.35 -7.17 -1.50
N THR A 118 7.05 -6.25 -0.57
CA THR A 118 8.09 -5.52 0.17
C THR A 118 8.96 -6.44 1.02
N TRP A 119 8.38 -7.51 1.58
CA TRP A 119 9.11 -8.49 2.37
C TRP A 119 10.05 -9.36 1.52
N ILE A 120 9.58 -9.85 0.37
CA ILE A 120 10.41 -10.63 -0.56
C ILE A 120 11.54 -9.77 -1.11
N ALA A 121 11.24 -8.54 -1.56
CA ALA A 121 12.23 -7.61 -2.07
C ALA A 121 13.32 -7.28 -1.04
N SER A 122 12.99 -7.25 0.25
CA SER A 122 13.97 -7.00 1.33
C SER A 122 15.02 -8.11 1.49
N ARG A 123 14.80 -9.28 0.90
CA ARG A 123 15.70 -10.44 0.95
C ARG A 123 16.58 -10.55 -0.30
N TRP A 124 16.33 -9.76 -1.33
CA TRP A 124 17.13 -9.79 -2.56
C TRP A 124 18.51 -9.17 -2.35
N LYS A 125 19.50 -9.72 -3.06
CA LYS A 125 20.86 -9.17 -3.03
C LYS A 125 20.87 -7.89 -3.89
N PRO A 126 21.44 -6.77 -3.41
CA PRO A 126 21.42 -5.50 -4.15
C PRO A 126 22.02 -5.52 -5.57
N ALA A 127 22.83 -6.55 -5.90
CA ALA A 127 23.51 -6.71 -7.18
C ALA A 127 22.93 -7.81 -8.09
N SER A 128 21.83 -8.47 -7.71
CA SER A 128 21.18 -9.46 -8.58
C SER A 128 20.35 -8.77 -9.67
N GLU A 129 20.24 -9.38 -10.86
CA GLU A 129 19.38 -8.89 -11.95
C GLU A 129 17.93 -8.67 -11.49
N GLU A 130 17.45 -9.53 -10.59
CA GLU A 130 16.13 -9.44 -9.94
C GLU A 130 15.92 -8.14 -9.14
N ALA A 131 17.00 -7.53 -8.63
CA ALA A 131 16.93 -6.32 -7.80
C ALA A 131 17.02 -5.02 -8.61
N ILE A 132 17.29 -5.11 -9.93
CA ILE A 132 17.34 -3.96 -10.82
C ILE A 132 15.93 -3.42 -10.99
N LEU A 133 15.76 -2.14 -10.68
CA LEU A 133 14.47 -1.46 -10.77
C LEU A 133 14.32 -0.78 -12.12
N PRO A 134 13.09 -0.74 -12.68
CA PRO A 134 12.84 0.06 -13.85
C PRO A 134 13.10 1.54 -13.55
N PRO A 135 13.55 2.32 -14.54
CA PRO A 135 13.66 3.77 -14.38
C PRO A 135 12.28 4.35 -14.09
N ARG A 136 12.18 5.12 -13.00
CA ARG A 136 10.94 5.78 -12.59
C ARG A 136 10.54 6.87 -13.58
N LEU A 137 9.26 6.90 -13.93
CA LEU A 137 8.74 7.81 -14.95
C LEU A 137 8.54 9.22 -14.36
N SER A 138 8.50 10.24 -15.22
CA SER A 138 8.26 11.63 -14.80
C SER A 138 7.50 12.45 -15.84
N GLU A 139 6.86 11.76 -16.79
CA GLU A 139 6.19 12.40 -17.92
C GLU A 139 4.84 12.98 -17.48
N THR A 140 4.05 12.23 -16.72
CA THR A 140 2.73 12.68 -16.27
C THR A 140 2.74 13.23 -14.85
N TRP A 141 1.69 14.00 -14.50
CA TRP A 141 1.47 14.45 -13.13
C TRP A 141 1.28 13.28 -12.15
N ALA A 142 0.64 12.21 -12.61
CA ALA A 142 0.49 10.98 -11.83
C ALA A 142 1.86 10.34 -11.54
N ASP A 143 2.77 10.31 -12.53
CA ASP A 143 4.12 9.80 -12.34
C ASP A 143 4.90 10.66 -11.34
N LYS A 144 4.82 11.99 -11.44
CA LYS A 144 5.48 12.88 -10.48
C LYS A 144 4.99 12.63 -9.04
N LEU A 145 3.69 12.41 -8.87
CA LEU A 145 3.09 12.14 -7.57
C LEU A 145 3.42 10.75 -7.03
N ALA A 146 3.46 9.72 -7.88
CA ALA A 146 3.70 8.34 -7.48
C ALA A 146 5.18 7.96 -7.39
N ASP A 147 6.06 8.65 -8.12
CA ASP A 147 7.47 8.26 -8.26
C ASP A 147 8.47 9.25 -7.67
N ARG A 148 8.24 10.55 -7.84
CA ARG A 148 9.17 11.60 -7.38
C ARG A 148 8.85 12.06 -5.97
N LEU A 149 7.58 12.31 -5.67
CA LEU A 149 7.14 12.77 -4.36
C LEU A 149 7.51 11.76 -3.25
N PRO A 150 7.27 10.44 -3.40
CA PRO A 150 7.59 9.49 -2.34
C PRO A 150 9.10 9.38 -2.07
N MET A 151 9.91 9.41 -3.13
CA MET A 151 11.38 9.37 -3.04
C MET A 151 11.95 10.54 -2.23
N TRP A 152 11.37 11.73 -2.41
CA TRP A 152 11.82 12.93 -1.72
C TRP A 152 11.21 13.08 -0.33
N LEU A 153 9.93 12.74 -0.17
CA LEU A 153 9.17 12.96 1.05
C LEU A 153 9.53 11.91 2.12
N TRP A 154 9.55 10.63 1.76
CA TRP A 154 9.70 9.53 2.70
C TRP A 154 10.94 9.62 3.58
N PRO A 155 12.16 9.89 3.05
CA PRO A 155 13.36 9.96 3.89
C PRO A 155 13.26 11.02 4.99
N LYS A 156 12.47 12.08 4.78
CA LYS A 156 12.28 13.18 5.73
C LYS A 156 11.21 12.88 6.76
N VAL A 157 10.11 12.27 6.34
CA VAL A 157 8.93 12.06 7.20
C VAL A 157 8.92 10.70 7.89
N ARG A 158 9.79 9.76 7.49
CA ARG A 158 9.81 8.38 8.00
C ARG A 158 9.81 8.28 9.52
N ILE A 159 10.67 9.04 10.20
CA ILE A 159 10.78 8.99 11.68
C ILE A 159 9.50 9.52 12.33
N ALA A 160 9.02 10.68 11.87
CA ALA A 160 7.78 11.27 12.35
C ALA A 160 6.58 10.31 12.12
N TYR A 161 6.53 9.68 10.95
CA TYR A 161 5.50 8.69 10.63
C TYR A 161 5.55 7.47 11.54
N TYR A 162 6.74 6.96 11.90
CA TYR A 162 6.86 5.83 12.81
C TYR A 162 6.25 6.15 14.18
N VAL A 163 6.66 7.26 14.78
CA VAL A 163 6.10 7.71 16.07
C VAL A 163 4.59 7.93 15.96
N PHE A 164 4.15 8.65 14.92
CA PHE A 164 2.75 8.91 14.67
C PHE A 164 1.92 7.63 14.53
N SER A 165 2.41 6.66 13.75
CA SER A 165 1.70 5.41 13.49
C SER A 165 1.61 4.51 14.73
N VAL A 166 2.62 4.49 15.60
CA VAL A 166 2.54 3.79 16.89
C VAL A 166 1.45 4.41 17.76
N CYS A 167 1.44 5.74 17.91
CA CYS A 167 0.41 6.43 18.68
C CYS A 167 -0.99 6.16 18.11
N PHE A 168 -1.14 6.21 16.79
CA PHE A 168 -2.39 5.91 16.11
C PHE A 168 -2.87 4.47 16.36
N LEU A 169 -1.98 3.49 16.26
CA LEU A 169 -2.31 2.08 16.52
C LEU A 169 -2.69 1.83 17.99
N VAL A 170 -2.05 2.52 18.94
CA VAL A 170 -2.42 2.43 20.36
C VAL A 170 -3.85 2.94 20.57
N VAL A 171 -4.20 4.09 19.97
CA VAL A 171 -5.57 4.64 20.05
C VAL A 171 -6.57 3.68 19.40
N LEU A 172 -6.25 3.14 18.22
CA LEU A 172 -7.09 2.15 17.53
C LEU A 172 -7.31 0.90 18.39
N ALA A 173 -6.24 0.34 18.98
CA ALA A 173 -6.31 -0.84 19.83
C ALA A 173 -7.14 -0.60 21.10
N LEU A 174 -7.03 0.59 21.72
CA LEU A 174 -7.86 0.98 22.85
C LEU A 174 -9.34 1.10 22.45
N GLY A 175 -9.63 1.68 21.29
CA GLY A 175 -10.98 1.75 20.72
C GLY A 175 -11.60 0.36 20.56
N LEU A 176 -10.88 -0.55 19.87
CA LEU A 176 -11.26 -1.95 19.70
C LEU A 176 -11.50 -2.65 21.04
N ALA A 177 -10.59 -2.51 22.01
CA ALA A 177 -10.72 -3.15 23.32
C ALA A 177 -11.97 -2.68 24.09
N ILE A 178 -12.28 -1.37 24.03
CA ILE A 178 -13.48 -0.81 24.66
C ILE A 178 -14.74 -1.36 23.99
N ILE A 179 -14.78 -1.43 22.66
CA ILE A 179 -15.92 -1.96 21.90
C ILE A 179 -16.15 -3.44 22.23
N LEU A 180 -15.08 -4.24 22.25
CA LEU A 180 -15.15 -5.66 22.59
C LEU A 180 -15.66 -5.87 24.03
N ARG A 181 -15.16 -5.09 24.99
CA ARG A 181 -15.62 -5.15 26.39
C ARG A 181 -17.09 -4.77 26.56
N ARG A 182 -17.65 -3.92 25.68
CA ARG A 182 -19.08 -3.57 25.73
C ARG A 182 -19.99 -4.62 25.10
N ARG A 183 -19.44 -5.53 24.28
CA ARG A 183 -20.19 -6.56 23.55
C ARG A 183 -20.14 -7.94 24.22
N GLY A 184 -19.19 -8.18 25.12
CA GLY A 184 -19.08 -9.40 25.95
C GLY A 184 -19.63 -9.16 27.34
#